data_AF-A0A7S1KS39-F1
#
_entry.id   AF-A0A7S1KS39-F1
#
_cell.length_a   1.000
_cell.length_b   1.000
_cell.length_c   1.000
_cell.angle_alpha   90.00
_cell.angle_beta   90.00
_cell.angle_gamma   90.00
#
_symmetry.space_group_name_H-M   'P 1'
#
loop_
_entity.id
_entity.type
_entity.pdbx_description
1 polymer ?
#
loop_
_entity_poly.entity_id
_entity_poly.type
_entity_poly.pdbx_seq_one_letter_code
_entity_poly.pdbx_strand_id
1 'polypeptide(L)'
;ALYAYFVVMSYFGFPPPMLPSLGRDSFYGHTKSAPVVNRYGEVIGANEQALIIANAQTAFFLAILICQVLFNVFCCKTRLLSILQHGIRNNFMLFGILVSVALAMFVVFVPGVRAIFGFVPIPF
;
A
#
# COMPACT_ATOMS: atom_id res chain seq x y z
N ALA A 1 7.47 2.95 0.12
CA ALA A 1 6.55 1.89 -0.37
C ALA A 1 6.78 0.56 0.37
N LEU A 2 7.94 -0.10 0.23
CA LEU A 2 8.22 -1.39 0.91
C LEU A 2 8.09 -1.32 2.44
N TYR A 3 8.45 -0.19 3.04
CA TYR A 3 8.24 0.02 4.48
C TYR A 3 6.76 -0.13 4.89
N ALA A 4 5.83 0.46 4.14
CA ALA A 4 4.39 0.37 4.44
C ALA A 4 3.89 -1.09 4.31
N TYR A 5 4.39 -1.82 3.30
CA TYR A 5 4.10 -3.24 3.15
C TYR A 5 4.55 -4.06 4.37
N PHE A 6 5.78 -3.83 4.83
CA PHE A 6 6.33 -4.54 5.99
C PHE A 6 5.63 -4.17 7.31
N VAL A 7 5.23 -2.91 7.47
CA VAL A 7 4.46 -2.47 8.65
C VAL A 7 3.12 -3.20 8.71
N VAL A 8 2.37 -3.25 7.60
CA VAL A 8 1.08 -3.96 7.53
C VAL A 8 1.26 -5.45 7.78
N MET A 9 2.27 -6.09 7.18
CA MET A 9 2.57 -7.49 7.45
C MET A 9 2.92 -7.74 8.92
N SER A 10 3.69 -6.86 9.56
CA SER A 10 4.01 -6.99 10.99
C SER A 10 2.80 -6.80 11.90
N TYR A 11 1.83 -5.96 11.50
CA TYR A 11 0.58 -5.76 12.24
C TYR A 11 -0.24 -7.05 12.28
N PHE A 12 -0.31 -7.76 11.15
CA PHE A 12 -0.89 -9.10 11.07
C PHE A 12 0.02 -10.19 11.64
N GLY A 13 1.13 -9.85 12.31
CA GLY A 13 2.01 -10.78 13.03
C GLY A 13 3.06 -11.49 12.18
N PHE A 14 3.26 -11.08 10.93
CA PHE A 14 4.31 -11.57 10.03
C PHE A 14 5.47 -10.58 9.95
N PRO A 15 6.45 -10.62 10.88
CA PRO A 15 7.56 -9.69 10.87
C PRO A 15 8.49 -9.94 9.67
N PRO A 16 9.18 -8.90 9.16
CA PRO A 16 10.02 -8.99 7.96
C PRO A 16 11.05 -10.13 7.93
N PRO A 17 11.73 -10.50 9.05
CA PRO A 17 12.70 -11.59 9.05
C PRO A 17 12.08 -12.98 8.76
N MET A 18 10.78 -13.14 9.00
CA MET A 18 10.06 -14.43 8.88
C MET A 18 9.43 -14.62 7.49
N LEU A 19 9.31 -13.54 6.69
CA LEU A 19 8.70 -13.57 5.36
C LEU A 19 9.47 -14.44 4.34
N PRO A 20 10.83 -14.47 4.30
CA PRO A 20 11.55 -15.31 3.34
C PRO A 20 11.37 -16.82 3.57
N SER A 21 11.18 -17.24 4.83
CA SER A 21 10.83 -18.63 5.17
C SER A 21 9.39 -18.94 4.75
N LEU A 22 8.45 -18.04 5.02
CA LEU A 22 7.04 -18.19 4.63
C LEU A 22 6.83 -18.27 3.11
N GLY A 23 7.61 -17.50 2.35
CA GLY A 23 7.59 -17.55 0.89
C GLY A 23 8.05 -18.89 0.31
N ARG A 24 8.86 -19.68 1.04
CA ARG A 24 9.21 -21.04 0.62
C ARG A 24 8.11 -22.06 0.94
N ASP A 25 7.36 -21.83 2.01
CA ASP A 25 6.36 -22.76 2.54
C ASP A 25 4.93 -22.52 1.98
N SER A 26 4.82 -21.83 0.84
CA SER A 26 3.56 -21.57 0.10
C SER A 26 2.65 -20.45 0.64
N PHE A 27 3.17 -19.47 1.37
CA PHE A 27 2.42 -18.26 1.77
C PHE A 27 2.14 -17.35 0.56
N TYR A 28 1.16 -17.70 -0.27
CA TYR A 28 0.79 -16.93 -1.47
C TYR A 28 -0.73 -16.77 -1.67
N GLY A 29 -1.55 -17.18 -0.71
CA GLY A 29 -3.01 -16.99 -0.80
C GLY A 29 -3.67 -17.79 -1.92
N HIS A 30 -3.04 -18.87 -2.40
CA HIS A 30 -3.68 -19.82 -3.31
C HIS A 30 -4.61 -20.75 -2.52
N THR A 31 -5.69 -21.23 -3.13
CA THR A 31 -6.70 -22.11 -2.49
C THR A 31 -6.11 -23.39 -1.85
N LYS A 32 -4.87 -23.76 -2.18
CA LYS A 32 -4.15 -24.93 -1.66
C LYS A 32 -2.98 -24.59 -0.72
N SER A 33 -2.87 -23.35 -0.26
CA SER A 33 -1.78 -22.92 0.65
C SER A 33 -1.91 -23.65 1.99
N ALA A 34 -0.80 -24.17 2.52
CA ALA A 34 -0.81 -24.77 3.84
C ALA A 34 -1.17 -23.72 4.90
N PRO A 35 -1.90 -24.10 5.96
CA PRO A 35 -2.17 -23.20 7.08
C PRO A 35 -0.84 -22.77 7.71
N VAL A 36 -0.67 -21.47 7.92
CA VAL A 36 0.57 -20.89 8.47
C VAL A 36 0.29 -20.35 9.86
N VAL A 37 1.20 -20.61 10.79
CA VAL A 37 1.10 -20.11 12.17
C VAL A 37 1.71 -18.72 12.26
N ASN A 38 0.93 -17.81 12.80
CA ASN A 38 1.33 -16.43 13.04
C ASN A 38 2.27 -16.32 14.25
N ARG A 39 2.96 -15.18 14.44
CA ARG A 39 3.75 -14.92 15.65
C ARG A 39 2.92 -14.98 16.94
N TYR A 40 1.62 -14.70 16.85
CA TYR A 40 0.67 -14.79 17.96
C TYR A 40 0.19 -16.22 18.26
N GLY A 41 0.62 -17.23 17.49
CA GLY A 41 0.19 -18.62 17.64
C GLY A 41 -1.13 -18.95 16.93
N GLU A 42 -1.70 -18.00 16.18
CA GLU A 42 -2.94 -18.18 15.42
C GLU A 42 -2.67 -18.91 14.10
N VAL A 43 -3.55 -19.86 13.75
CA VAL A 43 -3.47 -20.60 12.50
C VAL A 43 -4.22 -19.83 11.42
N ILE A 44 -3.49 -19.28 10.46
CA ILE A 44 -4.04 -18.47 9.36
C ILE A 44 -4.29 -19.38 8.15
N GLY A 45 -5.56 -19.46 7.74
CA GLY A 45 -6.00 -20.25 6.60
C GLY A 45 -5.69 -19.57 5.24
N ALA A 46 -5.79 -20.33 4.14
CA ALA A 46 -5.46 -19.83 2.80
C ALA A 46 -6.23 -18.56 2.38
N ASN A 47 -7.51 -18.45 2.74
CA ASN A 47 -8.34 -17.27 2.41
C ASN A 47 -7.90 -16.02 3.19
N GLU A 48 -7.53 -16.19 4.45
CA GLU A 48 -7.05 -15.09 5.31
C GLU A 48 -5.66 -14.63 4.86
N GLN A 49 -4.79 -15.55 4.45
CA GLN A 49 -3.49 -15.22 3.85
C GLN A 49 -3.69 -14.34 2.60
N ALA A 50 -4.63 -14.69 1.72
CA ALA A 50 -4.95 -13.89 0.54
C ALA A 50 -5.42 -12.48 0.92
N LEU A 51 -6.25 -12.34 1.96
CA LEU A 51 -6.73 -11.05 2.45
C LEU A 51 -5.62 -10.19 3.07
N ILE A 52 -4.70 -10.81 3.82
CA ILE A 52 -3.54 -10.12 4.41
C ILE A 52 -2.58 -9.63 3.32
N ILE A 53 -2.33 -10.45 2.30
CA ILE A 53 -1.52 -10.08 1.13
C ILE A 53 -2.19 -8.93 0.37
N ALA A 54 -3.50 -9.01 0.13
CA ALA A 54 -4.28 -7.95 -0.49
C ALA A 54 -4.17 -6.61 0.28
N ASN A 55 -4.31 -6.65 1.61
CA ASN A 55 -4.12 -5.48 2.47
C ASN A 55 -2.72 -4.87 2.33
N ALA A 56 -1.68 -5.71 2.34
CA ALA A 56 -0.31 -5.25 2.20
C ALA A 56 -0.03 -4.66 0.80
N GLN A 57 -0.63 -5.23 -0.26
CA GLN A 57 -0.58 -4.69 -1.62
C GLN A 57 -1.28 -3.33 -1.73
N THR A 58 -2.46 -3.17 -1.12
CA THR A 58 -3.16 -1.87 -1.07
C THR A 58 -2.30 -0.81 -0.38
N ALA A 59 -1.69 -1.15 0.76
CA ALA A 59 -0.81 -0.22 1.49
C ALA A 59 0.46 0.13 0.70
N PHE A 60 1.03 -0.84 -0.02
CA PHE A 60 2.17 -0.59 -0.91
C PHE A 60 1.81 0.37 -2.04
N PHE A 61 0.66 0.16 -2.69
CA PHE A 61 0.14 1.02 -3.75
C PHE A 61 -0.10 2.45 -3.24
N LEU A 62 -0.78 2.60 -2.10
CA LEU A 62 -1.04 3.90 -1.49
C LEU A 62 0.27 4.62 -1.14
N ALA A 63 1.27 3.90 -0.63
CA ALA A 63 2.57 4.46 -0.33
C ALA A 63 3.34 4.92 -1.59
N ILE A 64 3.18 4.24 -2.73
CA ILE A 64 3.73 4.71 -4.01
C ILE A 64 3.01 5.98 -4.44
N LEU A 65 1.67 6.01 -4.40
CA LEU A 65 0.89 7.18 -4.79
C LEU A 65 1.27 8.41 -3.97
N ILE A 66 1.35 8.28 -2.64
CA ILE A 66 1.75 9.37 -1.74
C ILE A 66 3.17 9.84 -2.08
N CYS A 67 4.13 8.92 -2.27
CA CYS A 67 5.50 9.26 -2.60
C CYS A 67 5.59 10.01 -3.95
N GLN A 68 4.86 9.56 -4.97
CA GLN A 68 4.89 10.20 -6.28
C GLN A 68 4.24 11.59 -6.25
N VAL A 69 3.09 11.71 -5.60
CA VAL A 69 2.35 12.98 -5.51
C VAL A 69 3.10 14.01 -4.65
N LEU A 70 3.76 13.59 -3.57
CA LEU A 70 4.48 14.50 -2.68
C LEU A 70 5.95 14.75 -3.08
N PHE A 71 6.66 13.75 -3.58
CA PHE A 71 8.09 13.90 -3.87
C PHE A 71 8.31 14.28 -5.34
N ASN A 72 7.78 13.48 -6.27
CA ASN A 72 8.09 13.65 -7.68
C ASN A 72 7.47 14.94 -8.27
N VAL A 73 6.21 15.23 -7.92
CA VAL A 73 5.54 16.48 -8.37
C VAL A 73 6.22 17.72 -7.78
N PHE A 74 6.69 17.66 -6.53
CA PHE A 74 7.38 18.80 -5.90
C PHE A 74 8.81 18.97 -6.42
N CYS A 75 9.60 17.89 -6.53
CA CYS A 75 10.97 17.93 -7.04
C CYS A 75 11.02 18.36 -8.52
N CYS A 76 10.08 17.93 -9.36
CA CYS A 76 9.98 18.39 -10.74
C CYS A 76 9.65 19.89 -10.84
N LYS A 77 9.11 20.50 -9.77
CA LYS A 77 8.72 21.92 -9.71
C LYS A 77 9.81 22.83 -9.16
N THR A 78 10.65 22.33 -8.25
CA THR A 78 11.77 23.09 -7.68
C THR A 78 13.10 22.49 -8.09
N ARG A 79 13.58 22.89 -9.28
CA ARG A 79 14.91 22.48 -9.76
C ARG A 79 16.07 23.22 -9.06
N LEU A 80 15.85 24.45 -8.58
CA LEU A 80 16.90 25.32 -8.02
C LEU A 80 16.47 26.31 -6.91
N LEU A 81 15.17 26.50 -6.64
CA LEU A 81 14.68 27.47 -5.63
C LEU A 81 13.92 26.76 -4.50
N SER A 82 14.12 27.22 -3.26
CA SER A 82 13.39 26.70 -2.09
C SER A 82 11.89 27.00 -2.21
N ILE A 83 11.06 26.00 -1.88
CA ILE A 83 9.58 26.05 -1.96
C ILE A 83 9.02 27.26 -1.18
N LEU A 84 9.74 27.71 -0.14
CA LEU A 84 9.36 28.83 0.71
C LEU A 84 9.55 30.21 0.07
N GLN A 85 10.44 30.36 -0.93
CA GLN A 85 10.67 31.65 -1.61
C GLN A 85 9.80 31.83 -2.86
N HIS A 86 9.34 30.74 -3.48
CA HIS A 86 8.65 30.82 -4.78
C HIS A 86 7.11 30.93 -4.65
N GLY A 87 6.54 30.45 -3.53
CA GLY A 87 5.09 30.40 -3.32
C GLY A 87 4.38 29.40 -4.24
N ILE A 88 3.39 28.68 -3.71
CA ILE A 88 2.60 27.71 -4.49
C ILE A 88 1.52 28.47 -5.29
N ARG A 89 1.91 29.13 -6.39
CA ARG A 89 1.00 29.95 -7.20
C ARG A 89 0.47 29.26 -8.47
N ASN A 90 0.79 27.97 -8.68
CA ASN A 90 0.34 27.22 -9.86
C ASN A 90 -0.92 26.39 -9.53
N ASN A 91 -2.07 26.91 -9.94
CA ASN A 91 -3.37 26.28 -9.75
C ASN A 91 -3.49 24.93 -10.48
N PHE A 92 -2.82 24.75 -11.63
CA PHE A 92 -2.88 23.49 -12.39
C PHE A 92 -2.14 22.35 -11.67
N MET A 93 -1.04 22.65 -10.98
CA MET A 93 -0.33 21.67 -10.15
C MET A 93 -1.19 21.25 -8.95
N LEU A 94 -1.82 22.22 -8.27
CA LEU A 94 -2.68 21.92 -7.13
C LEU A 94 -3.89 21.07 -7.57
N PHE A 95 -4.47 21.37 -8.73
CA PHE A 95 -5.51 20.56 -9.34
C PHE A 95 -5.05 19.13 -9.63
N GLY A 96 -3.86 18.94 -10.21
CA GLY A 96 -3.31 17.60 -10.45
C GLY A 96 -3.10 16.79 -9.17
N ILE A 97 -2.63 17.43 -8.10
CA ILE A 97 -2.50 16.80 -6.78
C ILE A 97 -3.87 16.40 -6.24
N LEU A 98 -4.86 17.30 -6.29
CA LEU A 98 -6.23 17.02 -5.83
C LEU A 98 -6.87 15.85 -6.60
N VAL A 99 -6.75 15.83 -7.93
CA VAL A 99 -7.27 14.75 -8.78
C VAL A 99 -6.59 13.42 -8.44
N SER A 100 -5.28 13.42 -8.21
CA SER A 100 -4.55 12.20 -7.87
C SER A 100 -4.99 11.60 -6.52
N VAL A 101 -5.24 12.44 -5.51
CA VAL A 101 -5.73 12.01 -4.20
C VAL A 101 -7.19 11.53 -4.32
N ALA A 102 -8.02 12.24 -5.07
CA ALA A 102 -9.40 11.83 -5.33
C ALA A 102 -9.46 10.47 -6.06
N LEU A 103 -8.59 10.24 -7.03
CA LEU A 103 -8.49 8.97 -7.76
C LEU A 103 -8.00 7.85 -6.84
N ALA A 104 -7.02 8.12 -5.97
CA ALA A 104 -6.56 7.15 -4.97
C ALA A 104 -7.70 6.72 -4.04
N MET A 105 -8.49 7.68 -3.56
CA MET A 105 -9.67 7.42 -2.73
C MET A 105 -10.72 6.63 -3.51
N PHE A 106 -10.99 7.00 -4.77
CA PHE A 106 -11.92 6.28 -5.62
C PHE A 106 -11.53 4.81 -5.80
N VAL A 107 -10.25 4.52 -6.03
CA VAL A 107 -9.75 3.15 -6.24
C VAL A 107 -9.88 2.28 -4.98
N VAL A 108 -9.62 2.84 -3.80
CA VAL A 108 -9.69 2.09 -2.53
C VAL A 108 -11.13 1.88 -2.05
N PHE A 109 -11.98 2.90 -2.18
CA PHE A 109 -13.31 2.87 -1.57
C PHE A 109 -14.40 2.29 -2.48
N VAL A 110 -14.27 2.32 -3.81
CA VAL A 110 -15.34 1.89 -4.72
C VAL A 110 -15.41 0.36 -4.85
N PRO A 111 -16.58 -0.27 -4.59
CA PRO A 111 -16.76 -1.73 -4.53
C PRO A 111 -16.47 -2.48 -5.85
N GLY A 112 -16.70 -1.85 -7.01
CA GLY A 112 -16.36 -2.46 -8.30
C GLY A 112 -14.85 -2.46 -8.59
N VAL A 113 -14.15 -1.41 -8.18
CA VAL A 113 -12.72 -1.25 -8.44
C VAL A 113 -11.90 -2.13 -7.48
N ARG A 114 -12.29 -2.20 -6.20
CA ARG A 114 -11.67 -3.12 -5.24
C ARG A 114 -11.72 -4.59 -5.66
N ALA A 115 -12.78 -5.01 -6.36
CA ALA A 115 -12.92 -6.40 -6.81
C ALA A 115 -11.98 -6.71 -7.97
N ILE A 116 -11.73 -5.74 -8.85
CA ILE A 116 -10.81 -5.88 -9.99
C ILE A 116 -9.35 -5.88 -9.52
N PHE A 117 -9.01 -4.97 -8.60
CA PHE A 117 -7.64 -4.81 -8.10
C PHE A 117 -7.32 -5.68 -6.88
N GLY A 118 -8.30 -6.36 -6.30
CA GLY A 118 -8.13 -7.15 -5.08
C GLY A 118 -7.78 -6.31 -3.86
N PHE A 119 -8.18 -5.03 -3.82
CA PHE A 119 -7.85 -4.15 -2.70
C PHE A 119 -8.81 -4.32 -1.54
N VAL A 120 -8.27 -4.25 -0.32
CA VAL A 120 -9.04 -4.35 0.92
C VAL A 120 -8.84 -3.04 1.69
N PRO A 121 -9.90 -2.47 2.30
CA PRO A 121 -9.75 -1.26 3.10
C PRO A 121 -8.82 -1.55 4.27
N ILE A 122 -7.75 -0.76 4.37
CA ILE A 122 -6.78 -0.86 5.45
C ILE A 122 -7.52 -0.50 6.74
N PRO A 123 -7.61 -1.40 7.75
CA PRO A 123 -8.13 -1.03 9.05
C PRO A 123 -7.18 0.00 9.65
N PHE A 124 -7.72 1.18 9.95
CA PHE A 124 -7.02 2.27 10.63
C PHE A 124 -7.05 2.09 12.14
#